data_AF-A0AAW1X2R6-F1
#
_entry.id   AF-A0AAW1X2R6-F1
#
_cell.length_a   1.000
_cell.length_b   1.000
_cell.length_c   1.000
_cell.angle_alpha   90.00
_cell.angle_beta   90.00
_cell.angle_gamma   90.00
#
_symmetry.space_group_name_H-M   'P 1'
#
loop_
_entity.id
_entity.type
_entity.pdbx_description
1 polymer ?
#
loop_
_entity_poly.entity_id
_entity_poly.type
_entity_poly.pdbx_seq_one_letter_code
_entity_poly.pdbx_strand_id
1 'polypeptide(L)'
;MSPSTILAILLVLLTCLWSLITASSKSKHQKLPPGPRSLPISVCTLQLLCPTKIEAFKPLRREELGVLVRKLRKAAEEGGVVDISEKIGAMNEDIAYKMVLGRNKDNRFDIKAIVEEGIFLMGAFIYPILFLALVHLTFRIDQAHKETKHLLSKPTYRLM
;
A
#
# COMPACT_ATOMS: atom_id res chain seq x y z
N MET A 1 -26.95 15.99 -17.13
CA MET A 1 -27.28 14.58 -16.82
C MET A 1 -28.73 14.55 -16.38
N SER A 2 -29.54 13.66 -16.95
CA SER A 2 -30.95 13.58 -16.56
C SER A 2 -31.09 12.90 -15.19
N PRO A 3 -32.05 13.30 -14.35
CA PRO A 3 -32.27 12.69 -13.02
C PRO A 3 -32.41 11.16 -13.05
N SER A 4 -32.92 10.63 -14.17
CA SER A 4 -33.05 9.21 -14.45
C SER A 4 -31.71 8.46 -14.51
N THR A 5 -30.65 9.09 -15.05
CA THR A 5 -29.31 8.48 -15.13
C THR A 5 -28.65 8.34 -13.76
N ILE A 6 -28.90 9.29 -12.87
CA ILE A 6 -28.34 9.29 -11.52
C ILE A 6 -28.98 8.16 -10.70
N LEU A 7 -30.30 7.98 -10.83
CA LEU A 7 -31.02 6.91 -10.14
C LEU A 7 -30.57 5.52 -10.63
N ALA A 8 -30.35 5.36 -11.94
CA ALA A 8 -29.88 4.10 -12.52
C ALA A 8 -28.49 3.71 -11.99
N ILE A 9 -27.55 4.66 -11.92
CA ILE A 9 -26.21 4.44 -11.39
C ILE A 9 -26.27 4.09 -9.89
N LEU A 10 -27.11 4.78 -9.12
CA LEU A 10 -27.27 4.52 -7.69
C LEU A 10 -27.78 3.09 -7.42
N LEU A 11 -28.75 2.61 -8.21
CA LEU A 11 -29.29 1.26 -8.08
C LEU A 11 -28.24 0.18 -8.42
N VAL A 12 -27.43 0.40 -9.47
CA VAL A 12 -26.34 -0.52 -9.85
C VAL A 12 -25.24 -0.58 -8.79
N LEU A 13 -24.92 0.56 -8.15
CA LEU A 13 -23.95 0.60 -7.05
C LEU A 13 -24.48 -0.11 -5.81
N LEU A 14 -25.75 0.07 -5.47
CA LEU A 14 -26.37 -0.60 -4.32
C LEU A 14 -26.41 -2.12 -4.49
N THR A 15 -26.70 -2.63 -5.69
CA THR A 15 -26.68 -4.08 -5.95
C THR A 15 -25.26 -4.64 -5.93
N CYS A 16 -24.29 -3.92 -6.51
CA CYS A 16 -22.88 -4.30 -6.48
C CYS A 16 -22.33 -4.38 -5.05
N LEU A 17 -22.64 -3.38 -4.22
CA LEU A 17 -22.27 -3.36 -2.80
C LEU A 17 -22.91 -4.54 -2.04
N TRP A 18 -24.18 -4.86 -2.31
CA TRP A 18 -24.85 -5.98 -1.66
C TRP A 18 -24.28 -7.34 -2.07
N SER A 19 -23.87 -7.50 -3.34
CA SER A 19 -23.15 -8.69 -3.81
C SER A 19 -21.79 -8.84 -3.13
N LEU A 20 -21.05 -7.75 -2.88
CA LEU A 20 -19.79 -7.80 -2.13
C LEU A 20 -20.01 -8.16 -0.65
N ILE A 21 -21.03 -7.58 -0.01
CA ILE A 21 -21.34 -7.83 1.40
C ILE A 21 -21.78 -9.29 1.61
N THR A 22 -22.59 -9.83 0.69
CA THR A 22 -23.04 -11.23 0.75
C THR A 22 -21.93 -12.23 0.43
N ALA A 23 -20.96 -11.87 -0.43
CA ALA A 23 -19.77 -12.68 -0.69
C ALA A 23 -18.81 -12.74 0.51
N SER A 24 -18.80 -11.72 1.38
CA SER A 24 -17.95 -11.67 2.58
C SER A 24 -18.49 -12.54 3.74
N SER A 25 -19.79 -12.85 3.76
CA SER A 25 -20.46 -13.55 4.86
C SER A 25 -20.58 -15.07 4.67
N LYS A 26 -19.46 -15.76 4.39
CA LYS A 26 -19.35 -17.22 4.58
C LYS A 26 -18.07 -17.58 5.34
N SER A 27 -18.13 -17.43 6.66
CA SER A 27 -17.24 -18.12 7.59
C SER A 27 -18.10 -19.01 8.48
N LYS A 28 -18.22 -20.29 8.10
CA LYS A 28 -18.89 -21.31 8.90
C LYS A 28 -17.84 -22.32 9.36
N HIS A 29 -17.53 -22.26 10.66
CA HIS A 29 -17.11 -23.34 11.53
C HIS A 29 -16.21 -24.45 10.93
N GLN A 30 -14.90 -24.32 11.11
CA GLN A 30 -14.04 -25.49 11.29
C GLN A 30 -13.02 -25.20 12.40
N LYS A 31 -13.07 -25.98 13.48
CA LYS A 31 -12.13 -25.90 14.60
C LYS A 31 -10.77 -26.40 14.12
N LEU A 32 -9.73 -25.56 14.20
CA LEU A 32 -8.34 -25.92 13.98
C LEU A 32 -7.48 -25.51 15.19
N PRO A 33 -6.37 -26.21 15.45
CA PRO A 33 -5.52 -26.02 16.63
C PRO A 33 -4.89 -24.61 16.66
N PRO A 34 -4.47 -24.12 17.84
CA PRO A 34 -3.97 -22.75 17.97
C PRO A 34 -2.60 -22.63 17.29
N GLY A 35 -2.57 -21.99 16.12
CA GLY A 35 -1.36 -21.58 15.42
C GLY A 35 -1.22 -20.05 15.41
N PRO A 36 0.01 -19.49 15.38
CA PRO A 36 0.22 -18.05 15.46
C PRO A 36 -0.37 -17.32 14.25
N ARG A 37 -0.97 -16.16 14.53
CA ARG A 37 -1.78 -15.37 13.62
C ARG A 37 -0.93 -14.66 12.58
N SER A 38 -1.46 -14.61 11.35
CA SER A 38 -1.19 -13.68 10.23
C SER A 38 0.23 -13.62 9.66
N LEU A 39 0.38 -13.92 8.35
CA LEU A 39 0.98 -13.05 7.31
C LEU A 39 1.40 -13.86 6.07
N PRO A 40 0.63 -13.85 4.95
CA PRO A 40 1.13 -14.35 3.66
C PRO A 40 2.10 -13.35 2.97
N ILE A 41 2.12 -12.09 3.40
CA ILE A 41 2.97 -11.03 2.81
C ILE A 41 4.44 -11.18 3.27
N SER A 42 4.66 -11.47 4.56
CA SER A 42 6.03 -11.54 5.09
C SER A 42 6.81 -12.72 4.54
N VAL A 43 6.15 -13.82 4.14
CA VAL A 43 6.87 -14.97 3.56
C VAL A 43 7.47 -14.60 2.20
N CYS A 44 6.71 -13.91 1.34
CA CYS A 44 7.24 -13.41 0.06
C CYS A 44 8.35 -12.36 0.28
N THR A 45 8.14 -11.39 1.17
CA THR A 45 9.15 -10.36 1.46
C THR A 45 10.41 -10.97 2.08
N LEU A 46 10.27 -11.90 3.03
CA LEU A 46 11.40 -12.60 3.66
C LEU A 46 12.11 -13.49 2.64
N GLN A 47 11.40 -14.21 1.77
CA GLN A 47 12.05 -15.05 0.75
C GLN A 47 12.74 -14.22 -0.35
N LEU A 48 12.19 -13.06 -0.73
CA LEU A 48 12.77 -12.17 -1.75
C LEU A 48 13.93 -11.32 -1.19
N LEU A 49 13.78 -10.76 0.01
CA LEU A 49 14.73 -9.83 0.65
C LEU A 49 15.52 -10.48 1.80
N CYS A 50 15.59 -11.80 1.83
CA CYS A 50 16.40 -12.52 2.79
C CYS A 50 17.86 -12.01 2.74
N PRO A 51 18.55 -11.86 3.88
CA PRO A 51 19.96 -11.43 3.92
C PRO A 51 20.86 -12.23 2.97
N THR A 52 20.57 -13.52 2.81
CA THR A 52 21.25 -14.44 1.89
C THR A 52 21.08 -14.07 0.42
N LYS A 53 19.91 -13.56 0.02
CA LYS A 53 19.64 -13.08 -1.33
C LYS A 53 20.29 -11.70 -1.56
N ILE A 54 20.23 -10.81 -0.56
CA ILE A 54 20.93 -9.51 -0.58
C ILE A 54 22.45 -9.70 -0.74
N GLU A 55 23.01 -10.71 -0.08
CA GLU A 55 24.41 -11.07 -0.21
C GLU A 55 24.75 -11.66 -1.59
N ALA A 56 23.84 -12.46 -2.17
CA ALA A 56 23.97 -12.95 -3.54
C ALA A 56 24.00 -11.82 -4.60
N PHE A 57 23.50 -10.62 -4.28
CA PHE A 57 23.58 -9.43 -5.13
C PHE A 57 24.86 -8.57 -4.91
N LYS A 58 25.80 -9.00 -4.06
CA LYS A 58 27.15 -8.37 -3.98
C LYS A 58 27.87 -8.22 -5.34
N PRO A 59 27.94 -9.25 -6.22
CA PRO A 59 28.58 -9.11 -7.53
C PRO A 59 27.89 -8.04 -8.39
N LEU A 60 26.56 -7.99 -8.37
CA LEU A 60 25.78 -6.98 -9.09
C LEU A 60 26.13 -5.55 -8.63
N ARG A 61 26.21 -5.33 -7.31
CA ARG A 61 26.62 -4.02 -6.77
C ARG A 61 28.04 -3.63 -7.17
N ARG A 62 28.97 -4.58 -7.24
CA ARG A 62 30.35 -4.31 -7.69
C ARG A 62 30.42 -3.96 -9.18
N GLU A 63 29.63 -4.63 -10.00
CA GLU A 63 29.56 -4.37 -11.43
C GLU A 63 29.04 -2.96 -11.72
N GLU A 64 27.90 -2.60 -11.13
CA GLU A 64 27.27 -1.28 -11.30
C GLU A 64 28.14 -0.15 -10.76
N LEU A 65 28.77 -0.36 -9.60
CA LEU A 65 29.74 0.58 -9.04
C LEU A 65 30.96 0.75 -9.96
N GLY A 66 31.43 -0.32 -10.59
CA GLY A 66 32.51 -0.26 -11.58
C GLY A 66 32.13 0.55 -12.81
N VAL A 67 30.89 0.45 -13.27
CA VAL A 67 30.35 1.29 -14.37
C VAL A 67 30.29 2.76 -13.95
N LEU A 68 29.82 3.03 -12.73
CA LEU A 68 29.76 4.38 -12.18
C LEU A 68 31.15 5.03 -12.10
N VAL A 69 32.14 4.33 -11.54
CA VAL A 69 33.52 4.82 -11.41
C VAL A 69 34.14 5.12 -12.77
N ARG A 70 33.90 4.28 -13.78
CA ARG A 70 34.36 4.55 -15.16
C ARG A 70 33.72 5.81 -15.74
N LYS A 71 32.42 6.01 -15.53
CA LYS A 71 31.70 7.22 -15.98
C LYS A 71 32.22 8.48 -15.28
N LEU A 72 32.45 8.41 -13.98
CA LEU A 72 33.02 9.52 -13.19
C LEU A 72 34.44 9.85 -13.64
N ARG A 73 35.29 8.83 -13.86
CA ARG A 73 36.65 9.02 -14.36
C ARG A 73 36.65 9.73 -15.71
N LYS A 74 35.80 9.30 -16.65
CA LYS A 74 35.68 9.92 -17.97
C LYS A 74 35.23 11.39 -17.87
N ALA A 75 34.21 11.66 -17.05
CA ALA A 75 33.72 13.01 -16.85
C ALA A 75 34.76 13.93 -16.16
N ALA A 76 35.59 13.36 -15.27
CA ALA A 76 36.72 14.07 -14.67
C ALA A 76 37.84 14.35 -15.68
N GLU A 77 38.14 13.42 -16.58
CA GLU A 77 39.09 13.62 -17.70
C GLU A 77 38.59 14.72 -18.67
N GLU A 78 37.28 14.87 -18.82
CA GLU A 78 36.63 15.94 -19.60
C GLU A 78 36.54 17.28 -18.84
N GLY A 79 37.00 17.35 -17.59
CA GLY A 79 36.96 18.55 -16.74
C GLY A 79 35.54 18.98 -16.31
N GLY A 80 34.55 18.09 -16.44
CA GLY A 80 33.15 18.38 -16.14
C GLY A 80 32.84 18.32 -14.64
N VAL A 81 31.97 19.22 -14.18
CA VAL A 81 31.34 19.11 -12.85
C VAL A 81 30.26 18.04 -12.92
N VAL A 82 30.35 17.02 -12.06
CA VAL A 82 29.39 15.91 -12.03
C VAL A 82 28.65 15.90 -10.70
N ASP A 83 27.33 15.85 -10.74
CA ASP A 83 26.52 15.55 -9.56
C ASP A 83 26.63 14.05 -9.23
N ILE A 84 27.41 13.76 -8.19
CA ILE A 84 27.65 12.41 -7.72
C ILE A 84 26.38 11.83 -7.08
N SER A 85 25.55 12.66 -6.46
CA SER A 85 24.32 12.23 -5.79
C SER A 85 23.30 11.74 -6.80
N GLU A 86 23.12 12.48 -7.89
CA GLU A 86 22.30 12.05 -9.02
C GLU A 86 22.81 10.72 -9.59
N LYS A 87 24.13 10.59 -9.78
CA LYS A 87 24.72 9.41 -10.41
C LYS A 87 24.66 8.16 -9.52
N ILE A 88 24.81 8.31 -8.21
CA ILE A 88 24.62 7.24 -7.23
C ILE A 88 23.13 6.87 -7.13
N GLY A 89 22.23 7.86 -7.16
CA GLY A 89 20.79 7.64 -7.18
C GLY A 89 20.36 6.76 -8.35
N ALA A 90 20.81 7.11 -9.57
CA ALA A 90 20.55 6.31 -10.77
C ALA A 90 21.12 4.88 -10.68
N MET A 91 22.33 4.72 -10.15
CA MET A 91 22.95 3.40 -9.94
C MET A 91 22.13 2.55 -8.95
N ASN A 92 21.68 3.14 -7.83
CA ASN A 92 20.86 2.44 -6.84
C ASN A 92 19.50 2.02 -7.41
N GLU A 93 18.90 2.86 -8.26
CA GLU A 93 17.66 2.55 -8.95
C GLU A 93 17.82 1.33 -9.88
N ASP A 94 18.88 1.30 -10.70
CA ASP A 94 19.18 0.19 -11.61
C ASP A 94 19.45 -1.12 -10.85
N ILE A 95 20.16 -1.05 -9.73
CA ILE A 95 20.40 -2.19 -8.84
C ILE A 95 19.09 -2.70 -8.26
N ALA A 96 18.23 -1.83 -7.72
CA ALA A 96 16.95 -2.20 -7.13
C ALA A 96 16.02 -2.84 -8.18
N TYR A 97 16.00 -2.29 -9.39
CA TYR A 97 15.24 -2.85 -10.51
C TYR A 97 15.70 -4.28 -10.83
N LYS A 98 17.01 -4.49 -10.96
CA LYS A 98 17.59 -5.83 -11.23
C LYS A 98 17.37 -6.81 -10.08
N MET A 99 17.38 -6.34 -8.83
CA MET A 99 17.11 -7.17 -7.66
C MET A 99 15.65 -7.65 -7.62
N VAL A 100 14.70 -6.75 -7.88
CA VAL A 100 13.26 -7.04 -7.77
C VAL A 100 12.73 -7.80 -8.99
N LEU A 101 13.19 -7.42 -10.19
CA LEU A 101 12.64 -7.94 -11.46
C LEU A 101 13.58 -8.87 -12.21
N GLY A 102 14.85 -8.97 -11.80
CA GLY A 102 15.85 -9.83 -12.46
C GLY A 102 16.24 -9.39 -13.87
N ARG A 103 15.87 -8.17 -14.30
CA ARG A 103 16.07 -7.66 -15.67
C ARG A 103 16.69 -6.26 -15.65
N ASN A 104 17.24 -5.82 -16.78
CA ASN A 104 17.67 -4.43 -16.94
C ASN A 104 16.45 -3.50 -16.99
N LYS A 105 16.67 -2.20 -16.79
CA LYS A 105 15.62 -1.18 -16.94
C LYS A 105 15.18 -1.12 -18.41
N ASP A 106 14.12 -1.84 -18.74
CA ASP A 106 13.53 -1.92 -20.06
C ASP A 106 12.45 -0.84 -20.19
N ASN A 107 12.53 0.06 -21.16
CA ASN A 107 11.47 1.04 -21.43
C ASN A 107 10.12 0.43 -21.87
N ARG A 108 10.03 -0.91 -21.94
CA ARG A 108 8.82 -1.68 -22.24
C ARG A 108 7.97 -1.97 -21.01
N PHE A 109 8.58 -2.00 -19.82
CA PHE A 109 7.87 -2.12 -18.55
C PHE A 109 8.06 -0.81 -17.83
N ASP A 110 7.11 0.11 -18.02
CA ASP A 110 7.09 1.37 -17.29
C ASP A 110 6.61 1.09 -15.85
N ILE A 111 7.48 0.48 -15.05
CA ILE A 111 7.19 0.14 -13.66
C ILE A 111 6.93 1.40 -12.85
N LYS A 112 7.45 2.55 -13.29
CA LYS A 112 7.08 3.84 -12.71
C LYS A 112 5.59 4.10 -12.92
N ALA A 113 5.07 3.93 -14.13
CA ALA A 113 3.65 4.01 -14.40
C ALA A 113 2.85 2.94 -13.61
N ILE A 114 3.33 1.69 -13.53
CA ILE A 114 2.65 0.63 -12.75
C ILE A 114 2.63 0.95 -11.25
N VAL A 115 3.70 1.52 -10.71
CA VAL A 115 3.80 1.92 -9.29
C VAL A 115 2.95 3.15 -9.03
N GLU A 116 2.96 4.15 -9.91
CA GLU A 116 2.11 5.34 -9.81
C GLU A 116 0.63 4.94 -9.87
N GLU A 117 0.24 4.11 -10.84
CA GLU A 117 -1.11 3.56 -10.96
C GLU A 117 -1.46 2.69 -9.74
N GLY A 118 -0.52 1.89 -9.25
CA GLY A 118 -0.70 1.06 -8.06
C GLY A 118 -0.92 1.87 -6.79
N ILE A 119 -0.18 2.98 -6.62
CA ILE A 119 -0.36 3.92 -5.52
C ILE A 119 -1.69 4.67 -5.65
N PHE A 120 -2.03 5.10 -6.86
CA PHE A 120 -3.31 5.75 -7.15
C PHE A 120 -4.49 4.84 -6.81
N LEU A 121 -4.45 3.59 -7.28
CA LEU A 121 -5.45 2.57 -6.97
C LEU A 121 -5.49 2.28 -5.47
N MET A 122 -4.34 2.07 -4.81
CA MET A 122 -4.30 1.90 -3.35
C MET A 122 -4.94 3.07 -2.62
N GLY A 123 -4.64 4.32 -3.00
CA GLY A 123 -5.27 5.50 -2.45
C GLY A 123 -6.79 5.47 -2.67
N ALA A 124 -7.23 5.18 -3.90
CA ALA A 124 -8.64 5.10 -4.26
C ALA A 124 -9.42 4.06 -3.43
N PHE A 125 -8.78 2.98 -2.96
CA PHE A 125 -9.40 2.01 -2.07
C PHE A 125 -9.24 2.36 -0.58
N ILE A 126 -8.10 2.91 -0.16
CA ILE A 126 -7.80 3.21 1.26
C ILE A 126 -8.57 4.43 1.75
N TYR A 127 -8.67 5.51 0.96
CA TYR A 127 -9.34 6.74 1.38
C TYR A 127 -10.84 6.54 1.67
N PRO A 128 -11.63 5.84 0.84
CA PRO A 128 -13.03 5.59 1.15
C PRO A 128 -13.24 4.69 2.37
N ILE A 129 -12.38 3.68 2.56
CA ILE A 129 -12.44 2.78 3.72
C ILE A 129 -12.15 3.58 5.00
N LEU A 130 -11.14 4.45 4.98
CA LEU A 130 -10.81 5.32 6.11
C LEU A 130 -11.92 6.33 6.39
N PHE A 131 -12.51 6.93 5.35
CA PHE A 131 -13.63 7.85 5.48
C PHE A 131 -14.86 7.17 6.09
N LEU A 132 -15.24 5.98 5.61
CA LEU A 132 -16.32 5.18 6.19
C LEU A 132 -16.05 4.82 7.65
N ALA A 133 -14.80 4.49 8.00
CA ALA A 133 -14.43 4.22 9.39
C ALA A 133 -14.58 5.45 10.29
N LEU A 134 -14.21 6.65 9.81
CA LEU A 134 -14.38 7.90 10.57
C LEU A 134 -15.86 8.30 10.73
N VAL A 135 -16.67 8.16 9.68
CA VAL A 135 -18.13 8.41 9.75
C VAL A 135 -18.80 7.43 10.72
N HIS A 136 -18.43 6.15 10.66
CA HIS A 136 -18.95 5.15 11.59
C HIS A 136 -18.52 5.43 13.04
N LEU A 137 -17.28 5.87 13.27
CA LEU A 137 -16.78 6.19 14.60
C LEU A 137 -17.48 7.42 15.19
N THR A 138 -17.66 8.49 14.42
CA THR A 138 -18.37 9.70 14.86
C THR A 138 -19.84 9.41 15.20
N PHE A 139 -20.51 8.56 14.42
CA PHE A 139 -21.86 8.09 14.73
C PHE A 139 -21.93 7.30 16.05
N ARG A 140 -20.96 6.40 16.27
CA ARG A 140 -20.86 5.61 17.51
C ARG A 140 -20.60 6.50 18.73
N ILE A 141 -19.80 7.56 18.58
CA ILE A 141 -19.57 8.54 19.64
C ILE A 141 -20.84 9.34 19.94
N ASP A 142 -21.58 9.79 18.91
CA ASP A 142 -22.86 10.50 19.11
C ASP A 142 -23.92 9.62 19.79
N GLN A 143 -23.98 8.34 19.41
CA GLN A 143 -24.84 7.36 20.08
C GLN A 143 -24.45 7.18 21.56
N ALA A 144 -23.16 6.99 21.84
CA ALA A 144 -22.66 6.85 23.21
C ALA A 144 -22.94 8.10 24.05
N HIS A 145 -22.84 9.30 23.46
CA HIS A 145 -23.16 10.58 24.11
C HIS A 145 -24.65 10.73 24.43
N LYS A 146 -25.52 10.28 23.52
CA LYS A 146 -26.98 10.26 23.74
C LYS A 146 -27.36 9.27 24.84
N GLU A 147 -26.76 8.09 24.84
CA GLU A 147 -26.97 7.08 25.88
C GLU A 147 -26.50 7.58 27.26
N THR A 148 -25.32 8.20 27.35
CA THR A 148 -24.83 8.81 28.61
C THR A 148 -25.71 9.96 29.08
N LYS A 149 -26.14 10.87 28.22
CA LYS A 149 -27.08 11.95 28.60
C LYS A 149 -28.43 11.44 29.08
N HIS A 150 -28.97 10.41 28.43
CA HIS A 150 -30.21 9.78 28.86
C HIS A 150 -30.05 9.11 30.23
N LEU A 151 -28.94 8.40 30.45
CA LEU A 151 -28.59 7.84 31.74
C LEU A 151 -28.39 8.92 32.81
N LEU A 152 -27.87 10.11 32.45
CA LEU A 152 -27.64 11.30 33.30
C LEU A 152 -28.86 12.25 33.46
N SER A 153 -30.01 11.89 32.87
CA SER A 153 -31.33 12.52 33.11
C SER A 153 -32.30 11.74 34.03
N LYS A 154 -32.05 10.45 34.29
CA LYS A 154 -32.81 9.62 35.26
C LYS A 154 -32.69 10.13 36.71
N PRO A 155 -33.77 10.13 37.51
CA PRO A 155 -33.77 10.73 38.84
C PRO A 155 -32.95 10.00 39.92
N THR A 156 -32.25 8.90 39.59
CA THR A 156 -31.62 8.00 40.56
C THR A 156 -30.29 8.51 41.17
N TYR A 157 -29.69 9.60 40.67
CA TYR A 157 -28.49 10.24 41.26
C TYR A 157 -28.71 11.71 41.65
N ARG A 158 -29.96 12.15 41.81
CA ARG A 158 -30.29 13.49 42.36
C ARG A 158 -30.65 13.44 43.85
N LEU A 159 -30.22 12.39 44.55
CA LEU A 159 -30.32 12.23 46.01
C LEU A 159 -29.00 11.63 46.54
N MET A 160 -27.91 12.38 46.38
CA MET A 160 -26.74 12.33 47.26
C MET A 160 -26.09 13.71 47.27
#